data_AF-M4F6Z5-F1
#
_entry.id   AF-M4F6Z5-F1
#
_cell.length_a   1.000
_cell.length_b   1.000
_cell.length_c   1.000
_cell.angle_alpha   90.00
_cell.angle_beta   90.00
_cell.angle_gamma   90.00
#
_symmetry.space_group_name_H-M   'P 1'
#
loop_
_entity.id
_entity.type
_entity.pdbx_description
1 polymer ?
#
loop_
_entity_poly.entity_id
_entity_poly.type
_entity_poly.pdbx_seq_one_letter_code
_entity_poly.pdbx_strand_id
1 'polypeptide(L)'
;MTLLLSPADVKYMNVLVETLDKCFSNVCELDIVLNYSKMHTVLDEIVFGDQVLETSSTEVIKAVEDISKLEAASNAISLVPKSVSGWRGR
;
A
#
# COMPACT_ATOMS: atom_id res chain seq x y z
N MET A 1 -8.95 -23.01 -24.78
CA MET A 1 -8.98 -21.70 -24.11
C MET A 1 -7.54 -21.35 -23.72
N THR A 2 -6.75 -20.88 -24.68
CA THR A 2 -5.48 -20.22 -24.36
C THR A 2 -5.88 -18.85 -23.85
N LEU A 3 -5.65 -18.57 -22.57
CA LEU A 3 -5.76 -17.22 -22.05
C LEU A 3 -4.77 -16.37 -22.85
N LEU A 4 -5.27 -15.59 -23.80
CA LEU A 4 -4.52 -14.56 -24.49
C LEU A 4 -4.29 -13.45 -23.47
N LEU A 5 -3.32 -13.68 -22.56
CA LEU A 5 -2.77 -12.61 -21.75
C LEU A 5 -2.23 -11.56 -22.71
N SER A 6 -2.77 -10.37 -22.62
CA SER A 6 -2.30 -9.23 -23.40
C SER A 6 -0.86 -8.89 -22.98
N PRO A 7 -0.08 -8.21 -23.83
CA PRO A 7 1.23 -7.71 -23.43
C PRO A 7 1.20 -6.80 -22.19
N ALA A 8 0.07 -6.14 -21.92
CA ALA A 8 -0.11 -5.31 -20.74
C ALA A 8 -0.22 -6.17 -19.46
N ASP A 9 -0.88 -7.34 -19.55
CA ASP A 9 -1.07 -8.24 -18.41
C ASP A 9 0.27 -8.80 -17.93
N VAL A 10 1.15 -9.20 -18.87
CA VAL A 10 2.50 -9.69 -18.53
C VAL A 10 3.36 -8.59 -17.91
N LYS A 11 3.25 -7.36 -18.44
CA LYS A 11 3.97 -6.21 -17.89
C LYS A 11 3.53 -5.90 -16.46
N TYR A 12 2.22 -5.94 -16.20
CA TYR A 12 1.66 -5.76 -14.86
C TYR A 12 2.22 -6.79 -13.87
N MET A 13 2.18 -8.09 -14.21
CA MET A 13 2.68 -9.15 -13.33
C MET A 13 4.16 -8.96 -12.99
N ASN A 14 4.97 -8.57 -13.97
CA ASN A 14 6.40 -8.32 -13.73
C ASN A 14 6.63 -7.12 -12.80
N VAL A 15 5.93 -6.00 -13.03
CA VAL A 15 6.01 -4.81 -12.17
C VAL A 15 5.57 -5.14 -10.74
N LEU A 16 4.50 -5.93 -10.60
CA LEU A 16 3.99 -6.36 -9.29
C LEU A 16 5.04 -7.19 -8.54
N VAL A 17 5.60 -8.22 -9.19
CA VAL A 17 6.60 -9.11 -8.56
C VAL A 17 7.89 -8.33 -8.22
N GLU A 18 8.37 -7.47 -9.12
CA GLU A 18 9.56 -6.65 -8.87
C GLU A 18 9.34 -5.66 -7.72
N THR A 19 8.15 -5.04 -7.65
CA THR A 19 7.84 -4.09 -6.58
C THR A 19 7.69 -4.80 -5.23
N LEU A 20 7.04 -5.97 -5.20
CA LEU A 20 6.93 -6.77 -3.98
C LEU A 20 8.29 -7.24 -3.47
N ASP A 21 9.16 -7.71 -4.37
CA ASP A 21 10.51 -8.14 -3.98
C ASP A 21 11.32 -7.01 -3.33
N LYS A 22 11.23 -5.80 -3.88
CA LYS A 22 11.86 -4.60 -3.31
C LYS A 22 11.20 -4.15 -2.00
N CYS A 23 9.87 -4.16 -1.91
CA CYS A 23 9.12 -3.76 -0.71
C CYS A 23 9.41 -4.65 0.52
N PHE A 24 9.74 -5.91 0.31
CA PHE A 24 9.97 -6.90 1.37
C PHE A 24 11.44 -7.36 1.48
N SER A 25 12.34 -6.84 0.65
CA SER A 25 13.78 -7.15 0.69
C SER A 25 14.05 -8.66 0.65
N ASN A 26 13.70 -9.29 -0.48
CA ASN A 26 13.69 -10.74 -0.71
C ASN A 26 12.44 -11.42 -0.14
N VAL A 27 11.31 -11.15 -0.80
CA VAL A 27 9.96 -11.55 -0.37
C VAL A 27 9.81 -13.07 -0.26
N CYS A 28 9.25 -13.54 0.85
CA CYS A 28 8.76 -14.91 0.98
C CYS A 28 7.23 -14.94 0.94
N GLU A 29 6.65 -16.09 0.59
CA GLU A 29 5.19 -16.31 0.60
C GLU A 29 4.54 -15.94 1.95
N LEU A 30 5.24 -16.21 3.05
CA LEU A 30 4.78 -15.90 4.40
C LEU A 30 4.71 -14.38 4.64
N ASP A 31 5.61 -13.59 4.08
CA ASP A 31 5.61 -12.13 4.24
C ASP A 31 4.38 -11.50 3.59
N ILE A 32 3.97 -12.06 2.45
CA ILE A 32 2.76 -11.63 1.72
C ILE A 32 1.52 -11.98 2.52
N VAL A 33 1.43 -13.20 3.06
CA VAL A 33 0.27 -13.64 3.85
C VAL A 33 0.16 -12.87 5.16
N LEU A 34 1.28 -12.62 5.84
CA LEU A 34 1.30 -11.90 7.12
C LEU A 34 1.08 -10.38 6.94
N ASN A 35 1.54 -9.79 5.84
CA ASN A 35 1.41 -8.36 5.57
C ASN A 35 0.48 -8.07 4.39
N TYR A 36 -0.64 -8.79 4.31
CA TYR A 36 -1.69 -8.62 3.29
C TYR A 36 -2.11 -7.14 3.12
N SER A 37 -2.21 -6.38 4.21
CA SER A 37 -2.62 -4.97 4.15
C SER A 37 -1.62 -4.12 3.36
N LYS A 38 -0.32 -4.33 3.57
CA LYS A 38 0.74 -3.63 2.83
C LYS A 38 0.74 -4.04 1.36
N MET A 39 0.48 -5.32 1.08
CA MET A 39 0.37 -5.83 -0.29
C MET A 39 -0.82 -5.22 -1.04
N HIS A 40 -1.96 -5.05 -0.38
CA HIS A 40 -3.11 -4.34 -0.95
C HIS A 40 -2.78 -2.88 -1.28
N THR A 41 -2.09 -2.16 -0.39
CA THR A 41 -1.64 -0.80 -0.69
C THR A 41 -0.71 -0.77 -1.91
N VAL A 42 0.23 -1.72 -2.02
CA VAL A 42 1.10 -1.83 -3.20
C VAL A 42 0.28 -2.10 -4.48
N LEU A 43 -0.72 -2.97 -4.41
CA LEU A 43 -1.59 -3.27 -5.55
C LEU A 43 -2.37 -2.04 -6.01
N ASP A 44 -2.95 -1.30 -5.07
CA ASP A 44 -3.77 -0.12 -5.35
C ASP A 44 -2.95 1.01 -5.99
N GLU A 45 -1.65 1.12 -5.66
CA GLU A 45 -0.74 2.07 -6.31
C GLU A 45 -0.34 1.64 -7.73
N ILE A 46 -0.30 0.33 -8.01
CA ILE A 46 0.09 -0.19 -9.34
C ILE A 46 -1.12 -0.19 -10.29
N VAL A 47 -2.30 -0.58 -9.82
CA VAL A 47 -3.52 -0.68 -10.62
C VAL A 47 -4.73 -0.21 -9.83
N PHE A 48 -5.56 0.62 -10.47
CA PHE A 48 -6.87 0.98 -9.94
C PHE A 48 -7.92 0.98 -11.06
N GLY A 49 -9.05 0.31 -10.82
CA GLY A 49 -10.15 0.28 -11.79
C GLY A 49 -9.76 -0.25 -13.17
N ASP A 50 -8.98 -1.36 -13.21
CA ASP A 50 -8.50 -2.01 -14.43
C ASP A 50 -7.53 -1.15 -15.28
N GLN A 51 -7.01 -0.07 -14.71
CA GLN A 51 -6.00 0.78 -15.32
C GLN A 51 -4.69 0.72 -14.53
N VAL A 52 -3.58 0.64 -15.25
CA VAL A 52 -2.24 0.75 -14.68
C VAL A 52 -2.00 2.20 -14.31
N LEU A 53 -1.78 2.46 -13.02
CA LEU A 53 -1.45 3.77 -12.47
C LEU A 53 0.06 3.99 -12.57
N GLU A 54 0.81 3.23 -11.78
CA GLU A 54 2.25 3.36 -11.70
C GLU A 54 2.99 2.08 -12.10
N THR A 55 4.05 2.27 -12.88
CA THR A 55 4.94 1.18 -13.31
C THR A 55 6.33 1.25 -12.71
N SER A 56 6.62 2.37 -12.03
CA SER A 56 7.89 2.63 -11.38
C SER A 56 7.88 2.06 -9.97
N SER A 57 8.51 0.90 -9.78
CA SER A 57 8.64 0.27 -8.46
C SER A 57 9.17 1.23 -7.37
N THR A 58 10.07 2.16 -7.72
CA THR A 58 10.59 3.16 -6.79
C THR A 58 9.54 4.19 -6.35
N GLU A 59 8.67 4.62 -7.25
CA GLU A 59 7.61 5.58 -6.93
C GLU A 59 6.50 4.89 -6.12
N VAL A 60 6.15 3.66 -6.47
CA VAL A 60 5.19 2.84 -5.71
C VAL A 60 5.67 2.62 -4.28
N ILE A 61 6.92 2.21 -4.07
CA ILE A 61 7.49 2.02 -2.71
C ILE A 61 7.40 3.30 -1.90
N LYS A 62 7.75 4.44 -2.51
CA LYS A 62 7.70 5.74 -1.85
C LYS A 62 6.28 6.11 -1.44
N ALA A 63 5.30 5.92 -2.32
CA ALA A 63 3.89 6.18 -2.03
C ALA A 63 3.40 5.31 -0.87
N VAL A 64 3.71 4.01 -0.90
CA VAL A 64 3.34 3.05 0.16
C VAL A 64 3.95 3.44 1.52
N GLU A 65 5.20 3.89 1.54
CA GLU A 65 5.84 4.38 2.78
C GLU A 65 5.18 5.65 3.31
N ASP A 66 4.82 6.58 2.43
CA ASP A 66 4.17 7.83 2.81
C ASP A 66 2.75 7.59 3.34
N ILE A 67 2.00 6.65 2.74
CA ILE A 67 0.71 6.17 3.25
C ILE A 67 0.88 5.57 4.65
N SER A 68 1.87 4.68 4.84
CA SER A 68 2.14 4.06 6.14
C SER A 68 2.45 5.09 7.24
N LYS A 69 3.22 6.14 6.92
CA LYS A 69 3.52 7.23 7.86
C LYS A 69 2.27 8.03 8.22
N LEU A 70 1.41 8.32 7.24
CA LEU A 70 0.16 9.07 7.44
C LEU A 70 -0.83 8.28 8.29
N GLU A 71 -0.96 6.97 8.06
CA GLU A 71 -1.78 6.09 8.89
C GLU A 71 -1.30 6.04 10.34
N ALA A 72 0.01 5.93 10.56
CA ALA A 72 0.60 5.98 11.89
C ALA A 72 0.32 7.32 12.61
N ALA A 73 0.45 8.44 11.89
CA ALA A 73 0.13 9.77 12.41
C ALA A 73 -1.37 9.91 12.74
N SER A 74 -2.26 9.41 11.87
CA SER A 74 -3.71 9.40 12.08
C SER A 74 -4.10 8.62 13.34
N ASN A 75 -3.54 7.42 13.52
CA ASN A 75 -3.78 6.58 14.69
C ASN A 75 -3.30 7.25 15.98
N ALA A 76 -2.16 7.96 15.96
CA ALA A 76 -1.65 8.70 17.12
C ALA A 76 -2.58 9.84 17.57
N ILE A 77 -3.29 10.48 16.63
CA ILE A 77 -4.24 11.57 16.95
C ILE A 77 -5.48 11.04 17.69
N SER A 78 -5.89 9.78 17.44
CA SER A 78 -7.06 9.17 18.10
C SER A 78 -6.87 8.86 19.61
N LEU A 79 -5.62 8.78 20.08
CA LEU A 79 -5.27 8.43 21.47
C LEU A 79 -5.15 9.65 22.40
N VAL A 80 -5.27 10.87 21.90
CA VAL A 80 -5.41 12.04 22.78
C VAL A 80 -6.78 11.91 23.46
N PRO A 81 -6.85 11.73 24.80
CA PRO A 81 -8.14 11.78 25.48
C PRO A 81 -8.73 13.14 25.14
N LYS A 82 -10.00 13.21 24.72
CA LYS A 82 -10.74 14.47 24.72
C LYS A 82 -10.71 14.99 26.15
N SER A 83 -9.70 15.79 26.49
CA SER A 83 -9.70 16.55 27.73
C SER A 83 -10.83 17.55 27.54
N VAL A 84 -11.99 17.20 28.10
CA VAL A 84 -13.06 18.17 28.32
C VAL A 84 -12.51 19.13 29.37
N SER A 85 -11.77 20.14 28.92
CA SER A 85 -11.52 21.36 29.69
C SER A 85 -12.81 22.18 29.70
N GLY A 86 -13.82 21.64 30.40
CA GLY A 86 -15.11 22.26 30.63
C GLY A 86 -15.25 22.68 32.09
N TRP A 87 -14.29 23.45 32.62
CA TRP A 87 -14.48 24.18 33.87
C TRP A 87 -14.67 25.66 33.60
N ARG A 88 -15.77 26.16 34.16
CA ARG A 88 -16.09 27.54 34.55
C ARG A 88 -16.89 28.37 33.54
N GLY A 89 -18.18 28.54 33.86
CA GLY A 89 -19.04 29.50 33.17
C GLY A 89 -20.47 29.63 33.71
N ARG A 90 -20.60 30.23 34.90
CA ARG A 90 -21.81 30.71 35.61
C ARG A 90 -22.63 29.69 36.40
#